data_AF-A0A1S8A9H6-F1
#
_entry.id   AF-A0A1S8A9H6-F1
#
_cell.length_a   1.000
_cell.length_b   1.000
_cell.length_c   1.000
_cell.angle_alpha   90.00
_cell.angle_beta   90.00
_cell.angle_gamma   90.00
#
_symmetry.space_group_name_H-M   'P 1'
#
loop_
_entity.id
_entity.type
_entity.pdbx_description
1 polymer ?
#
loop_
_entity_poly.entity_id
_entity_poly.type
_entity_poly.pdbx_seq_one_letter_code
_entity_poly.pdbx_strand_id
1 'polypeptide(L)' 'MNDGGRLAAHDRGDYWRSCKGCTVRASKAEFLLNCTCLLSGLRLTTATYDLNKVIWNHNGYLGCFGHFGNKSERGPF' A
#
# COMPACT_ATOMS: atom_id res chain seq x y z
N MET A 1 4.05 -0.01 -5.41
CA MET A 1 4.57 0.93 -6.42
C MET A 1 3.40 1.67 -7.07
N ASN A 2 3.69 2.75 -7.79
CA ASN A 2 2.75 3.37 -8.74
C ASN A 2 3.07 2.86 -10.14
N ASP A 3 2.15 2.09 -10.73
CA ASP A 3 2.24 1.54 -12.07
C ASP A 3 1.24 2.26 -12.99
N GLY A 4 1.70 3.30 -13.67
CA GLY A 4 0.87 4.07 -14.62
C GLY A 4 -0.38 4.70 -13.99
N GLY A 5 -0.32 5.17 -12.75
CA GLY A 5 -1.46 5.71 -12.01
C GLY A 5 -2.28 4.65 -11.26
N ARG A 6 -1.82 3.40 -11.21
CA ARG A 6 -2.42 2.32 -10.41
C ARG A 6 -1.50 1.91 -9.28
N LEU A 7 -2.05 1.50 -8.15
CA LEU A 7 -1.27 0.91 -7.07
C LEU A 7 -1.08 -0.57 -7.34
N ALA A 8 0.17 -1.04 -7.21
CA ALA A 8 0.52 -2.44 -7.32
C ALA A 8 1.46 -2.86 -6.18
N ALA A 9 1.30 -4.09 -5.70
CA ALA A 9 2.21 -4.69 -4.72
C ALA A 9 3.59 -4.93 -5.36
N HIS A 10 4.65 -4.70 -4.58
CA HIS A 10 6.02 -4.94 -5.02
C HIS A 10 6.97 -4.96 -3.82
N ASP A 11 8.00 -5.81 -3.89
CA ASP A 11 8.93 -6.02 -2.77
C ASP A 11 9.61 -4.72 -2.33
N ARG A 12 9.98 -3.84 -3.27
CA ARG A 12 10.67 -2.59 -2.92
C ARG A 12 9.76 -1.44 -2.51
N GLY A 13 8.44 -1.58 -2.71
CA GLY A 13 7.41 -0.59 -2.35
C GLY A 13 7.82 0.90 -2.40
N ASP A 14 7.50 1.61 -3.48
CA ASP A 14 7.94 3.01 -3.68
C ASP A 14 6.82 3.96 -4.13
N TYR A 15 5.56 3.56 -3.95
CA TYR A 15 4.39 4.33 -4.41
C TYR A 15 4.38 5.76 -3.84
N TRP A 16 4.90 5.97 -2.62
CA TRP A 16 4.96 7.26 -1.93
C TRP A 16 5.77 8.33 -2.68
N ARG A 17 6.64 7.93 -3.61
CA ARG A 17 7.43 8.85 -4.44
C ARG A 17 6.56 9.62 -5.43
N SER A 18 5.56 8.95 -6.00
CA SER A 18 4.72 9.48 -7.08
C SER A 18 3.22 9.45 -6.76
N CYS A 19 2.83 8.97 -5.58
CA CYS A 19 1.49 9.07 -5.03
C CYS A 19 1.50 9.89 -3.73
N LYS A 20 0.47 10.74 -3.54
CA LYS A 20 0.30 11.64 -2.40
C LYS A 20 -1.14 11.59 -1.88
N GLY A 21 -1.36 12.16 -0.70
CA GLY A 21 -2.70 12.26 -0.10
C GLY A 21 -3.33 10.90 0.21
N CYS A 22 -2.51 9.92 0.60
CA CYS A 22 -2.99 8.57 0.82
C CYS A 22 -3.82 8.46 2.10
N THR A 23 -4.96 7.79 2.01
CA THR A 23 -5.86 7.53 3.14
C THR A 23 -6.26 6.06 3.17
N VAL A 24 -6.40 5.51 4.37
CA VAL A 24 -6.88 4.14 4.57
C VAL A 24 -8.33 4.20 4.99
N ARG A 25 -9.20 3.54 4.22
CA ARG A 25 -10.59 3.28 4.59
C ARG A 25 -10.66 1.85 5.12
N ALA A 26 -10.82 1.73 6.43
CA ALA A 26 -10.88 0.45 7.14
C ALA A 26 -12.28 0.19 7.71
N SER A 27 -12.79 -1.01 7.48
CA SER A 27 -14.03 -1.54 8.04
C SER A 27 -13.84 -3.02 8.40
N LYS A 28 -14.89 -3.72 8.84
CA LYS A 28 -14.79 -5.15 9.15
C LYS A 28 -14.47 -6.04 7.93
N ALA A 29 -14.79 -5.58 6.72
CA ALA A 29 -14.64 -6.38 5.49
C ALA A 29 -13.74 -5.70 4.44
N GLU A 30 -13.75 -4.36 4.39
CA GLU A 30 -12.99 -3.59 3.41
C GLU A 30 -11.82 -2.86 4.07
N PHE A 31 -10.62 -3.09 3.55
CA PHE A 31 -9.41 -2.35 3.87
C PHE A 31 -8.82 -1.78 2.59
N LEU A 32 -9.20 -0.55 2.26
CA LEU A 32 -8.82 0.09 1.00
C LEU A 32 -7.81 1.20 1.26
N LEU A 33 -6.71 1.20 0.51
CA LEU A 33 -5.79 2.32 0.41
C LEU A 33 -6.17 3.17 -0.80
N ASN A 34 -6.51 4.43 -0.57
CA ASN A 34 -6.81 5.40 -1.61
C ASN A 34 -5.69 6.44 -1.67
N CYS A 35 -5.13 6.68 -2.85
CA CYS A 35 -4.09 7.68 -3.07
C CYS A 35 -4.35 8.48 -4.34
N THR A 36 -3.80 9.69 -4.44
CA THR A 36 -3.68 10.40 -5.71
C THR A 36 -2.30 10.12 -6.30
N CYS A 37 -2.25 9.46 -7.45
CA CYS A 37 -1.02 8.98 -8.08
C CYS A 37 -0.76 9.70 -9.40
N LEU A 38 0.53 9.88 -9.71
CA LEU A 38 0.98 10.38 -11.01
C LEU A 38 0.62 9.38 -12.11
N LEU A 39 -0.20 9.84 -13.03
CA LEU A 39 -0.44 9.28 -14.36
C LEU A 39 0.54 9.95 -15.34
N SER A 40 0.68 9.39 -16.56
CA SER A 40 1.57 9.91 -17.60
C SER A 40 1.46 11.44 -17.80
N GLY A 41 2.58 12.07 -18.15
CA GLY A 41 2.62 13.48 -18.56
C GLY A 41 2.12 14.47 -17.51
N LEU A 42 2.41 14.24 -16.22
CA LEU A 42 2.01 15.08 -15.07
C LEU A 42 0.52 15.04 -14.71
N ARG A 43 -0.29 14.17 -15.36
CA ARG A 43 -1.68 13.99 -14.97
C ARG A 43 -1.73 13.28 -13.62
N LEU A 44 -2.76 13.54 -12.82
CA LEU A 44 -3.01 12.83 -11.58
C LEU A 44 -4.28 11.98 -11.72
N THR A 45 -4.32 10.85 -11.04
CA THR A 45 -5.50 10.00 -10.96
C THR A 45 -5.67 9.47 -9.54
N THR A 46 -6.90 9.11 -9.18
CA THR A 46 -7.15 8.39 -7.94
C THR A 46 -6.85 6.91 -8.17
N ALA A 47 -6.03 6.34 -7.30
CA ALA A 47 -5.70 4.93 -7.27
C ALA A 47 -6.23 4.33 -5.97
N THR A 48 -7.00 3.24 -6.09
CA THR A 48 -7.52 2.46 -4.97
C THR A 48 -6.87 1.09 -4.98
N TYR A 49 -6.42 0.64 -3.81
CA TYR A 49 -5.84 -0.69 -3.64
C TYR A 49 -6.49 -1.42 -2.47
N ASP A 50 -6.88 -2.67 -2.70
CA ASP A 50 -7.41 -3.53 -1.67
C ASP A 50 -6.26 -4.20 -0.90
N LEU A 51 -6.07 -3.76 0.35
CA LEU A 51 -5.01 -4.23 1.23
C LEU A 51 -5.22 -5.69 1.63
N ASN A 52 -6.44 -6.22 1.60
CA ASN A 52 -6.70 -7.63 1.92
C ASN A 52 -5.99 -8.59 0.94
N LYS A 53 -5.63 -8.12 -0.25
CA LYS A 53 -4.92 -8.92 -1.27
C LYS A 53 -3.44 -9.13 -0.96
N VAL A 54 -2.87 -8.30 -0.09
CA VAL A 54 -1.42 -8.21 0.07
C VAL A 54 -0.98 -8.25 1.52
N ILE A 55 -1.78 -7.71 2.44
CA ILE A 55 -1.51 -7.72 3.87
C ILE A 55 -2.08 -9.01 4.44
N TRP A 56 -1.28 -9.70 5.22
CA TRP A 56 -1.69 -10.94 5.87
C TRP A 56 -1.14 -10.96 7.30
N ASN A 57 -1.85 -11.66 8.18
CA ASN A 57 -1.44 -11.84 9.57
C ASN A 57 -0.82 -13.23 9.74
N HIS A 58 0.40 -13.27 10.28
CA HIS A 58 1.07 -14.49 10.68
C HIS A 58 1.32 -14.44 12.18
N ASN A 59 0.54 -15.15 13.00
CA ASN A 59 0.79 -15.25 14.44
C ASN A 59 1.00 -13.90 15.18
N GLY A 60 0.28 -12.85 14.77
CA GLY A 60 0.40 -11.51 15.36
C GLY A 60 1.34 -10.56 14.61
N TYR A 61 1.92 -10.97 13.47
CA TYR A 61 2.79 -10.16 12.63
C TYR A 61 2.12 -9.85 11.31
N LEU A 62 2.16 -8.57 10.92
CA LEU A 62 1.70 -8.15 9.60
C LEU A 62 2.78 -8.45 8.57
N GLY A 63 2.53 -9.42 7.70
CA GLY A 63 3.28 -9.61 6.47
C GLY A 63 2.68 -8.78 5.33
N CYS A 64 3.51 -8.50 4.33
CA CYS A 64 3.07 -7.93 3.06
C CYS A 64 3.79 -8.64 1.89
N PHE A 65 3.68 -8.10 0.67
CA PHE A 65 4.28 -8.71 -0.52
C PHE A 65 5.80 -8.84 -0.38
N GLY A 66 6.28 -10.08 -0.35
CA GLY A 66 7.72 -10.38 -0.24
C GLY A 66 8.36 -10.10 1.12
N HIS A 67 7.60 -9.65 2.12
CA HIS A 67 8.13 -9.25 3.43
C HIS A 67 7.32 -9.79 4.61
N PHE A 68 8.04 -10.25 5.62
CA PHE A 68 7.48 -10.55 6.93
C PHE A 68 7.62 -9.33 7.83
N GLY A 69 6.56 -9.00 8.58
CA GLY A 69 6.61 -7.96 9.60
C GLY A 69 7.56 -8.34 10.73
N ASN A 70 8.30 -7.36 11.23
CA ASN A 70 9.16 -7.53 12.40
C ASN A 70 8.33 -7.54 13.69
N LYS A 71 8.71 -8.40 14.63
CA LYS A 71 8.09 -8.55 15.96
C LYS A 71 8.53 -7.50 16.98
N SER A 72 9.51 -6.67 16.63
CA SER A 72 10.07 -5.68 17.55
C SER A 72 9.04 -4.62 17.92
N GLU A 73 8.93 -4.27 19.21
CA GLU A 73 8.06 -3.20 19.73
C GLU A 73 8.26 -1.85 19.02
N ARG A 74 9.44 -1.60 18.43
CA ARG A 74 9.75 -0.36 17.70
C ARG A 74 9.19 -0.28 16.27
N GLY A 75 8.65 -1.36 15.71
CA GLY A 75 8.21 -1.42 14.31
C GLY A 75 9.38 -1.37 13.29
N PRO A 76 9.10 -1.46 11.98
CA PRO A 76 10.13 -1.29 10.93
C PRO A 76 10.62 0.17 10.86
N PHE A 77 11.93 0.35 10.76
CA PHE A 77 12.62 1.65 10.60
C PHE A 77 12.72 2.07 9.14
#